data_AF-A0A932RP19-F1
#
_entry.id   AF-A0A932RP19-F1
#
_cell.length_a   1.000
_cell.length_b   1.000
_cell.length_c   1.000
_cell.angle_alpha   90.00
_cell.angle_beta   90.00
_cell.angle_gamma   90.00
#
_symmetry.space_group_name_H-M   'P 1'
#
loop_
_entity.id
_entity.type
_entity.pdbx_description
1 polymer ?
#
loop_
_entity_poly.entity_id
_entity_poly.type
_entity_poly.pdbx_seq_one_letter_code
_entity_poly.pdbx_strand_id
1 'polypeptide(L)'
;MVFIESRYFTRRLLELAGGAADQVLSGIQKDLLRAPARGALVPGLGGIRKARCANPARGKGKRGGYRYLYLYLEHRGHIHLLTLLDKDEQEDLSADERTVLRRVVAAIRAE
;
A
#
# COMPACT_ATOMS: atom_id res chain seq x y z
N MET A 1 3.16 8.05 14.47
CA MET A 1 2.97 7.74 13.04
C MET A 1 1.49 7.76 12.76
N VAL A 2 1.04 8.54 11.78
CA VAL A 2 -0.36 8.60 11.37
C VAL A 2 -0.52 7.80 10.08
N PHE A 3 -1.53 6.93 10.01
CA PHE A 3 -1.89 6.21 8.81
C PHE A 3 -3.08 6.90 8.14
N ILE A 4 -2.93 7.21 6.85
CA ILE A 4 -3.94 7.88 6.05
C ILE A 4 -4.29 6.96 4.89
N GLU A 5 -5.54 6.49 4.85
CA GLU A 5 -6.01 5.63 3.78
C GLU A 5 -6.57 6.45 2.62
N SER A 6 -6.13 6.15 1.40
CA SER A 6 -6.85 6.64 0.23
C SER A 6 -8.20 5.93 0.16
N ARG A 7 -9.23 6.60 -0.38
CA ARG A 7 -10.54 5.96 -0.64
C ARG A 7 -10.41 4.70 -1.50
N TYR A 8 -9.45 4.70 -2.44
CA TYR A 8 -9.19 3.56 -3.31
C TYR A 8 -8.58 2.39 -2.52
N PHE A 9 -7.65 2.66 -1.59
CA PHE A 9 -7.09 1.64 -0.71
C PHE A 9 -8.17 0.96 0.12
N THR A 10 -9.01 1.73 0.83
CA THR A 10 -10.08 1.17 1.66
C THR A 10 -11.06 0.34 0.83
N ARG A 11 -11.44 0.82 -0.37
CA ARG A 11 -12.29 0.04 -1.29
C ARG A 11 -11.65 -1.29 -1.69
N ARG A 12 -10.38 -1.28 -2.11
CA ARG A 12 -9.65 -2.49 -2.50
C ARG A 12 -9.45 -3.45 -1.33
N LEU A 13 -9.20 -2.93 -0.13
CA LEU A 13 -9.09 -3.73 1.08
C LEU A 13 -10.39 -4.50 1.35
N LEU A 14 -11.53 -3.82 1.30
CA LEU A 14 -12.83 -4.45 1.52
C LEU A 14 -13.17 -5.47 0.42
N GLU A 15 -12.89 -5.14 -0.85
CA GLU A 15 -13.12 -6.01 -1.99
C GLU A 15 -12.29 -7.30 -1.92
N LEU A 16 -11.00 -7.19 -1.61
CA LEU A 16 -10.06 -8.32 -1.66
C LEU A 16 -10.01 -9.13 -0.37
N ALA A 17 -10.14 -8.50 0.79
CA ALA A 17 -10.01 -9.15 2.09
C ALA A 17 -11.36 -9.44 2.77
N GLY A 18 -12.45 -8.78 2.35
CA GLY A 18 -13.78 -9.00 2.90
C GLY A 18 -13.79 -8.93 4.43
N GLY A 19 -14.31 -9.99 5.08
CA GLY A 19 -14.35 -10.11 6.55
C GLY A 19 -12.99 -10.14 7.25
N ALA A 20 -11.88 -10.28 6.50
CA ALA A 20 -10.52 -10.21 7.05
C ALA A 20 -9.86 -8.83 6.88
N ALA A 21 -10.59 -7.81 6.42
CA ALA A 21 -10.06 -6.46 6.16
C ALA A 21 -9.31 -5.86 7.36
N ASP A 22 -9.89 -5.91 8.56
CA ASP A 22 -9.28 -5.36 9.77
C ASP A 22 -7.96 -6.08 10.13
N GLN A 23 -7.94 -7.41 9.97
CA GLN A 23 -6.73 -8.20 10.22
C GLN A 23 -5.62 -7.84 9.24
N VAL A 24 -5.95 -7.65 7.96
CA VAL A 24 -4.99 -7.26 6.92
C VAL A 24 -4.47 -5.85 7.19
N LEU A 25 -5.35 -4.88 7.47
CA LEU A 25 -4.96 -3.51 7.79
C LEU A 25 -4.07 -3.44 9.03
N SER A 26 -4.46 -4.11 10.12
CA SER A 26 -3.66 -4.18 11.35
C SER A 26 -2.28 -4.80 11.09
N GLY A 27 -2.21 -5.84 10.26
CA GLY A 27 -0.94 -6.46 9.87
C GLY A 27 -0.04 -5.51 9.08
N ILE A 28 -0.60 -4.74 8.14
CA ILE A 28 0.11 -3.72 7.37
C ILE A 28 0.65 -2.63 8.33
N GLN A 29 -0.20 -2.08 9.18
CA GLN A 29 0.17 -1.00 10.10
C GLN A 29 1.26 -1.45 11.09
N LYS A 30 1.13 -2.63 11.70
CA LYS A 30 2.15 -3.19 12.61
C LYS A 30 3.49 -3.41 11.93
N ASP A 31 3.50 -3.89 10.69
CA ASP A 31 4.74 -4.04 9.93
C ASP A 31 5.38 -2.68 9.62
N LEU A 32 4.57 -1.68 9.26
CA LEU A 32 5.03 -0.35 8.92
C LEU A 32 5.48 0.47 10.14
N LEU A 33 4.88 0.27 11.30
CA LEU A 33 5.35 0.86 12.56
C LEU A 33 6.75 0.37 12.92
N ARG A 34 7.06 -0.91 12.63
CA ARG A 34 8.39 -1.49 12.87
C ARG A 34 9.43 -1.07 11.84
N ALA A 35 9.03 -0.96 10.57
CA ALA A 35 9.91 -0.60 9.47
C ALA A 35 9.19 0.31 8.45
N PRO A 36 9.10 1.63 8.70
CA PRO A 36 8.38 2.57 7.83
C PRO A 36 8.93 2.66 6.41
N ALA A 37 10.21 2.34 6.21
CA ALA A 37 10.88 2.34 4.92
C ALA A 37 10.85 0.97 4.20
N ARG A 38 10.08 -0.02 4.69
CA ARG A 38 10.11 -1.38 4.13
C ARG A 38 9.61 -1.47 2.69
N GLY A 39 10.09 -2.48 1.97
CA GLY A 39 9.70 -2.69 0.57
C GLY A 39 10.46 -1.79 -0.39
N ALA A 40 10.38 -2.15 -1.67
CA ALA A 40 11.15 -1.50 -2.72
C ALA A 40 10.49 -0.19 -3.14
N LEU A 41 11.29 0.83 -3.43
CA LEU A 41 10.81 2.01 -4.13
C LEU A 41 10.29 1.60 -5.51
N VAL A 42 9.17 2.18 -5.93
CA VAL A 42 8.65 2.05 -7.28
C VAL A 42 9.28 3.16 -8.14
N PRO A 43 10.14 2.83 -9.13
CA PRO A 43 10.87 3.83 -9.88
C PRO A 43 9.97 4.84 -10.59
N GLY A 44 10.35 6.11 -10.53
CA GLY A 44 9.65 7.19 -11.21
C GLY A 44 8.26 7.53 -10.66
N LEU A 45 7.89 7.08 -9.45
CA LEU A 45 6.61 7.41 -8.79
C LEU A 45 6.77 8.26 -7.52
N GLY A 46 7.77 9.13 -7.46
CA GLY A 46 7.85 10.16 -6.39
C GLY A 46 8.03 9.62 -4.96
N GLY A 47 8.58 8.41 -4.80
CA GLY A 47 8.87 7.82 -3.50
C GLY A 47 7.85 6.80 -3.01
N ILE A 48 6.89 6.38 -3.84
CA ILE A 48 6.01 5.24 -3.52
C ILE A 48 6.85 3.99 -3.26
N ARG A 49 6.47 3.23 -2.24
CA ARG A 49 7.05 1.93 -1.88
C ARG A 49 6.03 0.81 -2.12
N LYS A 50 6.51 -0.33 -2.64
CA LYS A 50 5.76 -1.57 -2.82
C LYS A 50 6.21 -2.60 -1.78
N ALA A 51 5.26 -3.07 -0.96
CA ALA A 51 5.51 -4.06 0.08
C ALA A 51 4.46 -5.17 0.07
N ARG A 52 4.73 -6.25 0.81
CA ARG A 52 3.89 -7.46 0.88
C ARG A 52 3.32 -7.65 2.28
N CYS A 53 2.06 -8.02 2.37
CA CYS A 53 1.41 -8.47 3.61
C CYS A 53 0.79 -9.86 3.42
N ALA A 54 0.39 -10.50 4.52
CA ALA A 54 -0.24 -11.81 4.44
C ALA A 54 -1.68 -11.68 3.94
N ASN A 55 -2.14 -12.67 3.17
CA ASN A 55 -3.56 -12.87 2.91
C ASN A 55 -4.04 -14.01 3.84
N PRO A 56 -4.86 -13.71 4.86
CA PRO A 56 -5.34 -14.71 5.82
C PRO A 56 -6.09 -15.88 5.15
N ALA A 57 -6.84 -15.60 4.08
CA ALA A 57 -7.66 -16.60 3.40
C ALA A 57 -6.83 -17.67 2.65
N ARG A 58 -5.61 -17.33 2.20
CA ARG A 58 -4.78 -18.25 1.40
C ARG A 58 -3.84 -19.13 2.24
N GLY A 59 -3.67 -18.88 3.54
CA GLY A 59 -2.83 -19.70 4.45
C GLY A 59 -1.32 -19.78 4.10
N LYS A 60 -0.86 -19.09 3.05
CA LYS A 60 0.50 -19.19 2.47
C LYS A 60 1.48 -18.11 2.93
N GLY A 61 1.18 -17.42 4.04
CA GLY A 61 1.98 -16.30 4.56
C GLY A 61 2.09 -15.12 3.57
N LYS A 62 3.14 -14.29 3.70
CA LYS A 62 3.31 -13.05 2.90
C LYS A 62 3.67 -13.28 1.43
N ARG A 63 4.22 -14.45 1.07
CA ARG A 63 4.62 -14.77 -0.32
C ARG A 63 3.42 -15.10 -1.21
N GLY A 64 2.33 -15.59 -0.64
CA GLY A 64 1.05 -15.82 -1.32
C GLY A 64 -0.02 -14.79 -0.96
N GLY A 65 0.37 -13.66 -0.38
CA GLY A 65 -0.55 -12.63 0.11
C GLY A 65 -0.65 -11.40 -0.79
N TYR A 66 -1.24 -10.33 -0.26
CA TYR A 66 -1.44 -9.09 -0.99
C TYR A 66 -0.14 -8.27 -1.13
N ARG A 67 -0.13 -7.38 -2.11
CA ARG A 67 0.83 -6.28 -2.21
C ARG A 67 0.12 -4.97 -1.91
N TYR A 68 0.84 -4.02 -1.34
CA TYR A 68 0.31 -2.68 -1.11
C TYR A 68 1.31 -1.63 -1.56
N LEU A 69 0.79 -0.53 -2.11
CA LEU A 69 1.57 0.66 -2.42
C LEU A 69 1.30 1.73 -1.37
N TYR A 70 2.36 2.37 -0.88
CA TYR A 70 2.25 3.42 0.13
C TYR A 70 3.32 4.50 -0.06
N LEU A 71 3.08 5.67 0.49
CA LEU A 71 4.03 6.78 0.57
C LEU A 71 4.38 7.03 2.03
N TYR A 72 5.67 7.03 2.34
CA TYR A 72 6.19 7.39 3.67
C TYR A 72 6.71 8.83 3.64
N LEU A 73 6.07 9.71 4.40
CA LEU A 73 6.48 11.08 4.61
C LEU A 73 7.09 11.23 6.00
N GLU A 74 8.38 10.93 6.10
CA GLU A 74 9.13 10.89 7.36
C GLU A 74 9.03 12.19 8.17
N HIS A 75 9.24 13.34 7.51
CA HIS A 75 9.16 14.66 8.16
C HIS A 75 7.79 14.99 8.75
N ARG A 76 6.70 14.34 8.30
CA ARG A 76 5.35 14.50 8.85
C ARG A 76 4.97 13.36 9.80
N GLY A 77 5.77 12.30 9.88
CA GLY A 77 5.38 11.07 10.55
C GLY A 77 4.10 10.45 9.97
N HIS A 78 3.87 10.61 8.65
CA HIS A 78 2.68 10.12 7.96
C HIS A 78 3.03 8.94 7.03
N ILE A 79 2.11 7.98 6.97
CA ILE A 79 2.11 6.93 5.96
C ILE A 79 0.76 6.95 5.22
N HIS A 80 0.80 7.26 3.93
CA HIS A 80 -0.37 7.23 3.07
C HIS A 80 -0.47 5.86 2.39
N LEU A 81 -1.53 5.11 2.69
CA LEU A 81 -1.85 3.84 2.06
C LEU A 81 -2.61 4.11 0.76
N LEU A 82 -2.01 3.77 -0.39
CA LEU A 82 -2.51 4.21 -1.71
C LEU A 82 -3.38 3.16 -2.38
N THR A 83 -2.97 1.89 -2.37
CA THR A 83 -3.76 0.78 -2.92
C THR A 83 -3.34 -0.59 -2.36
N LEU A 84 -4.24 -1.57 -2.43
CA LEU A 84 -4.03 -2.99 -2.18
C LEU A 84 -4.24 -3.76 -3.50
N LEU A 85 -3.35 -4.71 -3.76
CA LEU A 85 -3.31 -5.54 -4.96
C LEU A 85 -3.27 -7.01 -4.54
N ASP A 86 -4.01 -7.88 -5.22
CA ASP A 86 -3.83 -9.33 -5.08
C ASP A 86 -2.50 -9.78 -5.70
N LYS A 87 -2.11 -11.01 -5.41
CA LYS A 87 -0.91 -11.66 -5.91
C LYS A 87 -0.85 -11.60 -7.45
N ASP A 88 -2.00 -11.73 -8.09
CA ASP A 88 -2.12 -11.96 -9.53
C ASP A 88 -2.40 -10.66 -10.31
N GLU A 89 -2.62 -9.53 -9.63
CA GLU A 89 -3.12 -8.31 -10.25
C GLU A 89 -2.05 -7.33 -10.75
N GLN A 90 -0.76 -7.52 -10.42
CA GLN A 90 0.26 -6.63 -10.97
C GLN A 90 1.70 -7.15 -10.78
N GLU A 91 2.33 -7.50 -11.91
CA GLU A 91 3.79 -7.44 -12.04
C GLU A 91 4.22 -5.99 -12.37
N ASP A 92 3.50 -5.30 -13.27
CA ASP A 92 3.77 -3.91 -13.72
C ASP A 92 2.52 -3.01 -13.77
N LEU A 93 2.63 -1.80 -13.22
CA LEU A 93 1.63 -0.72 -13.31
C LEU A 93 1.57 -0.16 -14.74
N SER A 94 0.36 0.08 -15.26
CA SER A 94 0.18 0.70 -16.57
C SER A 94 0.70 2.15 -16.60
N ALA A 95 0.96 2.68 -17.80
CA ALA A 95 1.43 4.06 -17.94
C ALA A 95 0.43 5.09 -17.35
N ASP A 96 -0.87 4.82 -17.51
CA ASP A 96 -1.94 5.67 -16.98
C ASP A 96 -2.01 5.61 -15.46
N GLU A 97 -1.94 4.41 -14.87
CA GLU A 97 -1.88 4.22 -13.42
C GLU A 97 -0.67 4.93 -12.82
N ARG A 98 0.50 4.81 -13.47
CA ARG A 98 1.72 5.53 -13.05
C ARG A 98 1.53 7.04 -13.10
N THR A 99 0.86 7.56 -14.12
CA THR A 99 0.57 8.99 -14.24
C THR A 99 -0.37 9.47 -13.14
N VAL A 100 -1.42 8.71 -12.85
CA VAL A 100 -2.35 9.01 -11.75
C VAL A 100 -1.63 9.00 -10.40
N LEU A 101 -0.82 7.96 -10.13
CA LEU A 101 -0.07 7.85 -8.88
C LEU A 101 0.92 9.00 -8.67
N ARG A 102 1.60 9.46 -9.73
CA ARG A 102 2.47 10.66 -9.65
C ARG A 102 1.69 11.90 -9.24
N ARG A 103 0.50 12.13 -9.81
CA ARG A 103 -0.36 13.28 -9.47
C ARG A 103 -0.82 13.19 -8.02
N VAL A 104 -1.22 12.01 -7.56
CA VAL A 104 -1.60 11.78 -6.16
C VAL A 104 -0.44 12.09 -5.20
N VAL A 105 0.78 11.63 -5.50
CA VAL A 105 1.96 11.92 -4.68
C VAL A 105 2.28 13.42 -4.64
N ALA A 106 2.18 14.10 -5.78
CA ALA A 106 2.40 15.54 -5.85
C ALA A 106 1.40 16.31 -4.98
N ALA A 107 0.12 15.95 -5.05
CA ALA A 107 -0.93 16.55 -4.21
C ALA A 107 -0.67 16.32 -2.72
N ILE A 108 -0.39 15.07 -2.32
CA ILE A 108 -0.10 14.71 -0.92
C ILE A 108 1.10 15.49 -0.36
N ARG A 109 2.13 15.75 -1.16
CA ARG A 109 3.32 16.48 -0.71
C ARG A 109 3.09 17.98 -0.60
N ALA A 110 2.15 18.53 -1.37
CA ALA A 110 1.84 19.95 -1.41
C ALA A 110 0.90 20.41 -0.27
N GLU A 111 0.14 19.49 0.34
CA GLU A 111 -0.54 19.73 1.64
C GLU A 111 0.46 20.12 2.73
#